data_AF-A0A521B8K7-F1
#
_entry.id   AF-A0A521B8K7-F1
#
_cell.length_a   1.000
_cell.length_b   1.000
_cell.length_c   1.000
_cell.angle_alpha   90.00
_cell.angle_beta   90.00
_cell.angle_gamma   90.00
#
_symmetry.space_group_name_H-M   'P 1'
#
loop_
_entity.id
_entity.type
_entity.pdbx_description
1 polymer ?
#
loop_
_entity_poly.entity_id
_entity_poly.type
_entity_poly.pdbx_seq_one_letter_code
_entity_poly.pdbx_strand_id
1 'polypeptide(L)'
;MKTANKKLRLSIESIFCDISCIFIHHQTIDLMKVLFLTASLFLLFSCKNDKAVHKESASMESSAAKKDSAQISTAEDPIDQIKKEYAALQAQLEAKKLSQSKFTYDCNDEPSGEVIFYSDKNEIKVIEHFYAEHSHFSGSEKYFIKDGKPFFIFRQETVWNFDGGTPEKPVTKDDITETRIYLQNDKPLKCLEKKYSIKSDQKEKTAPDNIPSKEIQCDTNELHKTYQLLLKHKDQKEPIKCL
;
A
#
# COMPACT_ATOMS: atom_id res chain seq x y z
N MET A 1 72.17 -18.74 -4.26
CA MET A 1 71.99 -19.55 -5.49
C MET A 1 70.52 -19.44 -5.92
N LYS A 2 70.27 -18.75 -7.05
CA LYS A 2 69.14 -18.89 -8.01
C LYS A 2 67.71 -19.10 -7.47
N THR A 3 66.90 -18.03 -7.47
CA THR A 3 65.73 -17.76 -8.36
C THR A 3 64.47 -18.60 -8.13
N ALA A 4 63.38 -17.96 -7.68
CA ALA A 4 62.18 -17.73 -8.49
C ALA A 4 61.21 -16.81 -7.71
N ASN A 5 61.09 -15.59 -8.21
CA ASN A 5 60.13 -14.56 -7.85
C ASN A 5 59.24 -14.37 -9.09
N LYS A 6 58.06 -13.74 -8.94
CA LYS A 6 57.28 -13.09 -10.03
C LYS A 6 56.18 -13.91 -10.75
N LYS A 7 54.96 -13.87 -10.19
CA LYS A 7 53.63 -13.83 -10.84
C LYS A 7 52.64 -13.69 -9.66
N LEU A 8 51.94 -12.60 -9.41
CA LEU A 8 50.98 -11.95 -10.29
C LEU A 8 50.68 -10.56 -9.69
N ARG A 9 51.18 -9.51 -10.32
CA ARG A 9 50.77 -8.11 -10.13
C ARG A 9 50.76 -7.52 -11.54
N LEU A 10 49.73 -6.73 -11.85
CA LEU A 10 49.42 -6.03 -13.11
C LEU A 10 48.33 -6.70 -13.97
N SER A 11 47.12 -6.15 -13.90
CA SER A 11 46.47 -5.53 -15.07
C SER A 11 45.35 -4.60 -14.59
N ILE A 12 45.76 -3.41 -14.17
CA ILE A 12 44.97 -2.17 -14.31
C ILE A 12 45.57 -1.51 -15.56
N GLU A 13 44.71 -0.91 -16.39
CA GLU A 13 44.97 -0.21 -17.67
C GLU A 13 44.81 -1.03 -18.96
N SER A 14 44.24 -0.36 -19.98
CA SER A 14 43.80 -0.81 -21.31
C SER A 14 42.49 -1.63 -21.29
N ILE A 15 41.30 -1.07 -21.56
CA ILE A 15 40.92 -0.46 -22.84
C ILE A 15 40.08 0.82 -22.58
N PHE A 16 40.76 1.97 -22.66
CA PHE A 16 40.17 3.24 -23.07
C PHE A 16 40.60 3.41 -24.53
N CYS A 17 39.73 3.04 -25.47
CA CYS A 17 39.71 3.57 -26.83
C CYS A 17 38.37 3.19 -27.46
N ASP A 18 37.80 4.11 -28.22
CA ASP A 18 36.62 3.95 -29.07
C ASP A 18 35.25 3.97 -28.36
N ILE A 19 34.78 5.17 -28.02
CA ILE A 19 33.67 5.87 -28.70
C ILE A 19 33.66 7.32 -28.15
N SER A 20 34.69 8.07 -28.52
CA SER A 20 34.68 9.54 -28.52
C SER A 20 34.43 9.97 -29.96
N CYS A 21 33.21 9.76 -30.45
CA CYS A 21 32.71 10.28 -31.73
C CYS A 21 31.20 10.00 -31.82
N ILE A 22 30.40 10.71 -31.04
CA ILE A 22 29.02 11.20 -31.29
C ILE A 22 28.74 12.16 -30.12
N PHE A 23 29.50 13.26 -30.03
CA PHE A 23 29.19 14.35 -29.10
C PHE A 23 29.72 15.69 -29.62
N ILE A 24 29.72 15.88 -30.95
CA ILE A 24 29.92 17.19 -31.59
C ILE A 24 29.11 17.19 -32.90
N HIS A 25 27.79 17.36 -32.80
CA HIS A 25 26.92 17.98 -33.83
C HIS A 25 25.45 17.87 -33.42
N HIS A 26 25.02 18.67 -32.44
CA HIS A 26 23.67 19.25 -32.42
C HIS A 26 23.52 20.36 -31.35
N GLN A 27 24.47 21.29 -31.31
CA GLN A 27 24.27 22.58 -30.67
C GLN A 27 24.57 23.67 -31.69
N THR A 28 23.63 23.86 -32.59
CA THR A 28 23.31 25.12 -33.30
C THR A 28 22.08 24.80 -34.15
N ILE A 29 21.09 25.70 -34.10
CA ILE A 29 19.82 25.77 -34.86
C ILE A 29 18.65 25.93 -33.88
N ASP A 30 18.00 27.08 -34.02
CA ASP A 30 16.72 27.51 -33.45
C ASP A 30 16.69 28.10 -32.03
N LEU A 31 17.62 29.03 -31.77
CA LEU A 31 17.39 30.18 -30.89
C LEU A 31 17.17 31.46 -31.72
N MET A 32 16.16 31.49 -32.60
CA MET A 32 15.63 32.74 -33.17
C MET A 32 14.35 32.46 -33.97
N LYS A 33 13.20 32.28 -33.30
CA LYS A 33 11.88 32.45 -33.95
C LYS A 33 10.64 32.48 -33.05
N VAL A 34 10.75 32.32 -31.73
CA VAL A 34 9.59 32.44 -30.83
C VAL A 34 9.81 33.58 -29.84
N LEU A 35 10.19 34.73 -30.39
CA LEU A 35 10.25 36.02 -29.73
C LEU A 35 9.33 36.99 -30.49
N PHE A 36 8.09 36.56 -30.72
CA PHE A 36 6.98 37.38 -31.21
C PHE A 36 5.68 36.74 -30.74
N LEU A 37 5.11 37.28 -29.65
CA LEU A 37 3.67 37.42 -29.34
C LEU A 37 3.50 37.55 -27.81
N THR A 38 4.00 38.67 -27.31
CA THR A 38 3.52 39.26 -26.07
C THR A 38 2.18 39.98 -26.32
N ALA A 39 1.32 39.95 -25.30
CA ALA A 39 0.32 40.95 -24.96
C ALA A 39 -0.91 41.16 -25.88
N SER A 40 -2.06 40.66 -25.42
CA SER A 40 -3.38 41.31 -25.56
C SER A 40 -4.19 40.91 -24.33
N LEU A 41 -4.03 41.61 -23.20
CA LEU A 41 -4.76 42.84 -22.85
C LEU A 41 -6.27 42.60 -22.69
N PHE A 42 -6.62 42.29 -21.44
CA PHE A 42 -7.64 42.95 -20.61
C PHE A 42 -9.00 43.36 -21.21
N LEU A 43 -10.02 42.83 -20.52
CA LEU A 43 -11.18 43.51 -19.94
C LEU A 43 -12.47 43.68 -20.76
N LEU A 44 -13.55 43.51 -19.97
CA LEU A 44 -14.92 44.00 -20.11
C LEU A 44 -15.88 43.13 -20.92
N PHE A 45 -16.70 42.34 -20.21
CA PHE A 45 -18.12 42.71 -20.06
C PHE A 45 -18.64 42.30 -18.67
N SER A 46 -19.29 43.27 -18.06
CA SER A 46 -19.91 43.31 -16.73
C SER A 46 -21.43 43.28 -16.88
N CYS A 47 -22.14 43.12 -15.75
CA CYS A 47 -23.58 43.36 -15.49
C CYS A 47 -24.60 42.29 -15.92
N LYS A 48 -25.68 41.99 -15.19
CA LYS A 48 -26.15 42.30 -13.81
C LYS A 48 -27.48 41.54 -13.61
N ASN A 49 -27.73 41.14 -12.36
CA ASN A 49 -28.98 40.78 -11.64
C ASN A 49 -30.33 40.68 -12.37
N ASP A 50 -31.16 39.74 -11.92
CA ASP A 50 -32.35 40.11 -11.12
C ASP A 50 -32.75 39.05 -10.08
N LYS A 51 -33.18 39.58 -8.93
CA LYS A 51 -33.80 38.86 -7.80
C LYS A 51 -35.31 38.81 -8.02
N ALA A 52 -35.97 37.74 -7.57
CA ALA A 52 -37.26 37.86 -6.90
C ALA A 52 -37.46 36.71 -5.90
N VAL A 53 -37.96 37.08 -4.72
CA VAL A 53 -38.28 36.26 -3.55
C VAL A 53 -39.80 36.30 -3.36
N HIS A 54 -40.35 35.28 -2.71
CA HIS A 54 -41.72 35.11 -2.15
C HIS A 54 -42.79 34.65 -3.17
N LYS A 55 -43.75 33.77 -2.86
CA LYS A 55 -44.35 33.39 -1.57
C LYS A 55 -45.09 32.05 -1.66
N GLU A 56 -45.17 31.41 -0.52
CA GLU A 56 -45.93 30.23 -0.09
C GLU A 56 -47.44 30.25 -0.39
N SER A 57 -48.05 29.09 -0.73
CA SER A 57 -49.01 28.33 0.10
C SER A 57 -50.02 27.49 -0.70
N ALA A 58 -50.41 26.36 -0.08
CA ALA A 58 -51.67 25.61 -0.23
C ALA A 58 -51.84 24.79 -1.53
N SER A 59 -51.76 23.46 -1.44
CA SER A 59 -52.84 22.54 -1.02
C SER A 59 -53.78 22.21 -2.19
N MET A 60 -53.60 21.01 -2.75
CA MET A 60 -54.71 20.08 -2.93
C MET A 60 -54.21 18.69 -3.31
N GLU A 61 -54.65 17.71 -2.52
CA GLU A 61 -54.63 16.29 -2.80
C GLU A 61 -55.22 16.00 -4.19
N SER A 62 -54.56 15.15 -4.96
CA SER A 62 -55.28 14.13 -5.70
C SER A 62 -54.44 12.87 -5.81
N SER A 63 -55.05 11.82 -5.29
CA SER A 63 -54.65 10.42 -5.28
C SER A 63 -54.32 9.90 -6.67
N ALA A 64 -53.10 9.41 -6.86
CA ALA A 64 -52.74 8.50 -7.94
C ALA A 64 -51.98 7.31 -7.35
N ALA A 65 -52.66 6.16 -7.42
CA ALA A 65 -52.20 4.79 -7.25
C ALA A 65 -50.77 4.59 -6.73
N LYS A 66 -50.67 4.04 -5.51
CA LYS A 66 -49.53 3.23 -5.07
C LYS A 66 -49.28 2.14 -6.10
N LYS A 67 -48.36 2.40 -7.03
CA LYS A 67 -47.56 1.36 -7.64
C LYS A 67 -46.42 1.14 -6.67
N ASP A 68 -46.64 0.25 -5.69
CA ASP A 68 -45.55 -0.41 -4.97
C ASP A 68 -44.79 -1.24 -6.02
N SER A 69 -43.97 -0.54 -6.82
CA SER A 69 -42.80 -1.14 -7.38
C SER A 69 -41.86 -1.31 -6.20
N ALA A 70 -42.04 -2.43 -5.50
CA ALA A 70 -41.00 -3.02 -4.69
C ALA A 70 -39.82 -3.25 -5.63
N GLN A 71 -39.00 -2.21 -5.80
CA GLN A 71 -37.67 -2.32 -6.31
C GLN A 71 -36.92 -3.05 -5.20
N ILE A 72 -37.03 -4.38 -5.24
CA ILE A 72 -36.12 -5.27 -4.55
C ILE A 72 -34.77 -5.02 -5.23
N SER A 73 -34.07 -3.97 -4.80
CA SER A 73 -32.62 -4.00 -4.86
C SER A 73 -32.23 -5.08 -3.85
N THR A 74 -32.02 -6.30 -4.32
CA THR A 74 -31.15 -7.25 -3.63
C THR A 74 -29.76 -6.61 -3.60
N ALA A 75 -29.57 -5.69 -2.68
CA ALA A 75 -28.27 -5.11 -2.41
C ALA A 75 -27.43 -6.27 -1.86
N GLU A 76 -26.40 -6.64 -2.62
CA GLU A 76 -25.41 -7.64 -2.21
C GLU A 76 -24.80 -7.22 -0.87
N ASP A 77 -24.58 -8.17 0.04
CA ASP A 77 -23.99 -7.90 1.35
C ASP A 77 -22.65 -7.15 1.18
N PRO A 78 -22.43 -6.00 1.85
CA PRO A 78 -21.20 -5.23 1.73
C PRO A 78 -19.91 -6.04 2.00
N ILE A 79 -19.96 -7.01 2.91
CA ILE A 79 -18.84 -7.90 3.23
C ILE A 79 -18.54 -8.84 2.05
N ASP A 80 -19.56 -9.34 1.37
CA ASP A 80 -19.38 -10.23 0.22
C ASP A 80 -18.82 -9.47 -0.99
N GLN A 81 -19.23 -8.20 -1.17
CA GLN A 81 -18.60 -7.30 -2.13
C GLN A 81 -17.11 -7.10 -1.83
N ILE A 82 -16.75 -6.81 -0.56
CA ILE A 82 -15.34 -6.65 -0.14
C ILE A 82 -14.54 -7.93 -0.40
N LYS A 83 -15.08 -9.11 -0.06
CA LYS A 83 -14.39 -10.39 -0.31
C LYS A 83 -14.12 -10.63 -1.79
N LYS A 84 -15.07 -10.27 -2.66
CA LYS A 84 -14.92 -10.39 -4.11
C LYS A 84 -13.85 -9.45 -4.65
N GLU A 85 -13.82 -8.20 -4.18
CA GLU A 85 -12.78 -7.24 -4.54
C GLU A 85 -11.40 -7.67 -4.05
N TYR A 86 -11.31 -8.15 -2.81
CA TYR A 86 -10.11 -8.75 -2.24
C TYR A 86 -9.62 -9.92 -3.10
N ALA A 87 -10.48 -10.88 -3.42
CA ALA A 87 -10.11 -12.05 -4.20
C ALA A 87 -9.59 -11.67 -5.60
N ALA A 88 -10.21 -10.66 -6.24
CA ALA A 88 -9.77 -10.16 -7.54
C ALA A 88 -8.37 -9.52 -7.47
N LEU A 89 -8.10 -8.67 -6.48
CA LEU A 89 -6.77 -8.06 -6.29
C LEU A 89 -5.72 -9.09 -5.85
N GLN A 90 -6.07 -10.02 -4.97
CA GLN A 90 -5.20 -11.10 -4.54
C GLN A 90 -4.77 -11.96 -5.73
N ALA A 91 -5.70 -12.32 -6.62
CA ALA A 91 -5.37 -13.04 -7.86
C ALA A 91 -4.44 -12.24 -8.79
N GLN A 92 -4.55 -10.90 -8.82
CA GLN A 92 -3.63 -10.05 -9.58
C GLN A 92 -2.22 -9.99 -8.96
N LEU A 93 -2.12 -9.93 -7.63
CA LEU A 93 -0.85 -10.03 -6.90
C LEU A 93 -0.15 -11.37 -7.17
N GLU A 94 -0.87 -12.48 -7.03
CA GLU A 94 -0.35 -13.82 -7.27
C GLU A 94 0.09 -14.02 -8.73
N ALA A 95 -0.68 -13.47 -9.67
CA ALA A 95 -0.34 -13.48 -11.08
C ALA A 95 0.74 -12.43 -11.47
N LYS A 96 1.28 -11.66 -10.51
CA LYS A 96 2.28 -10.60 -10.71
C LYS A 96 1.88 -9.58 -11.80
N LYS A 97 0.59 -9.23 -11.84
CA LYS A 97 0.02 -8.30 -12.82
C LYS A 97 0.15 -6.83 -12.43
N LEU A 98 0.55 -6.55 -11.19
CA LEU A 98 0.72 -5.20 -10.65
C LEU A 98 2.18 -4.78 -10.73
N SER A 99 2.44 -3.50 -11.04
CA SER A 99 3.78 -2.93 -10.93
C SER A 99 4.17 -2.76 -9.46
N GLN A 100 5.44 -2.97 -9.14
CA GLN A 100 5.95 -2.91 -7.77
C GLN A 100 6.98 -1.80 -7.62
N SER A 101 6.87 -1.01 -6.55
CA SER A 101 7.96 -0.20 -6.00
C SER A 101 8.12 -0.55 -4.52
N LYS A 102 9.32 -0.31 -3.98
CA LYS A 102 9.59 -0.57 -2.56
C LYS A 102 10.66 0.34 -2.01
N PHE A 103 10.65 0.53 -0.70
CA PHE A 103 11.73 1.15 0.06
C PHE A 103 11.85 0.46 1.43
N THR A 104 12.98 0.67 2.10
CA THR A 104 13.22 0.18 3.46
C THR A 104 13.52 1.35 4.40
N TYR A 105 13.34 1.14 5.70
CA TYR A 105 13.75 2.09 6.72
C TYR A 105 14.38 1.39 7.92
N ASP A 106 15.24 2.12 8.63
CA ASP A 106 16.01 1.61 9.76
C ASP A 106 16.29 2.74 10.78
N CYS A 107 15.49 2.77 11.86
CA CYS A 107 15.52 3.80 12.89
C CYS A 107 16.64 3.66 13.92
N ASN A 108 17.88 3.50 13.47
CA ASN A 108 19.01 3.12 14.33
C ASN A 108 18.74 1.75 14.97
N ASP A 109 18.65 0.74 14.11
CA ASP A 109 18.38 -0.67 14.34
C ASP A 109 16.91 -1.02 14.66
N GLU A 110 16.13 -0.14 15.33
CA GLU A 110 14.72 -0.40 15.66
C GLU A 110 13.83 0.89 15.70
N PRO A 111 12.59 0.88 15.17
CA PRO A 111 12.04 -0.13 14.26
C PRO A 111 12.75 -0.11 12.90
N SER A 112 12.84 -1.28 12.28
CA SER A 112 13.21 -1.41 10.86
C SER A 112 12.09 -2.07 10.08
N GLY A 113 11.99 -1.78 8.78
CA GLY A 113 10.90 -2.30 7.97
C GLY A 113 11.07 -2.16 6.47
N GLU A 114 10.18 -2.82 5.75
CA GLU A 114 10.05 -2.76 4.29
C GLU A 114 8.62 -2.34 3.94
N VAL A 115 8.50 -1.43 2.98
CA VAL A 115 7.23 -1.01 2.41
C VAL A 115 7.24 -1.33 0.93
N ILE A 116 6.21 -2.02 0.46
CA ILE A 116 6.01 -2.37 -0.94
C ILE A 116 4.68 -1.79 -1.42
N PHE A 117 4.72 -1.04 -2.52
CA PHE A 117 3.53 -0.56 -3.21
C PHE A 117 3.31 -1.38 -4.47
N TYR A 118 2.08 -1.87 -4.63
CA TYR A 118 1.60 -2.52 -5.85
C TYR A 118 0.60 -1.61 -6.55
N SER A 119 0.86 -1.32 -7.82
CA SER A 119 0.06 -0.37 -8.59
C SER A 119 -0.46 -0.95 -9.91
N ASP A 120 -1.61 -0.47 -10.35
CA ASP A 120 -2.12 -0.64 -11.71
C ASP A 120 -2.36 0.74 -12.32
N LYS A 121 -1.82 1.01 -13.50
CA LYS A 121 -1.95 2.31 -14.21
C LYS A 121 -1.68 3.54 -13.31
N ASN A 122 -0.62 3.46 -12.49
CA ASN A 122 -0.20 4.49 -11.52
C ASN A 122 -1.15 4.70 -10.33
N GLU A 123 -2.16 3.86 -10.15
CA GLU A 123 -3.02 3.85 -8.96
C GLU A 123 -2.55 2.74 -8.02
N ILE A 124 -2.28 3.09 -6.76
CA ILE A 124 -1.87 2.12 -5.73
C ILE A 124 -3.09 1.25 -5.40
N LYS A 125 -2.93 -0.07 -5.58
CA LYS A 125 -3.97 -1.07 -5.30
C LYS A 125 -3.70 -1.81 -4.01
N VAL A 126 -2.43 -2.05 -3.68
CA VAL A 126 -2.05 -2.71 -2.43
C VAL A 126 -0.81 -2.04 -1.85
N ILE A 127 -0.77 -1.89 -0.53
CA ILE A 127 0.44 -1.56 0.22
C ILE A 127 0.72 -2.71 1.16
N GLU A 128 1.93 -3.26 1.12
CA GLU A 128 2.43 -4.20 2.12
C GLU A 128 3.48 -3.50 2.95
N HIS A 129 3.31 -3.50 4.27
CA HIS A 129 4.25 -2.93 5.23
C HIS A 129 4.63 -4.01 6.22
N PHE A 130 5.91 -4.36 6.25
CA PHE A 130 6.50 -5.25 7.23
C PHE A 130 7.43 -4.45 8.15
N TYR A 131 7.40 -4.75 9.44
CA TYR A 131 8.25 -4.11 10.43
C TYR A 131 8.65 -5.08 11.54
N ALA A 132 9.82 -4.82 12.14
CA ALA A 132 10.32 -5.55 13.29
C ALA A 132 10.74 -4.57 14.40
N GLU A 133 10.44 -4.95 15.63
CA GLU A 133 10.68 -4.16 16.83
C GLU A 133 11.17 -5.06 17.97
N HIS A 134 12.00 -4.50 18.85
CA HIS A 134 12.39 -5.11 20.13
C HIS A 134 12.94 -6.54 20.03
N SER A 135 13.59 -6.88 18.90
CA SER A 135 14.19 -8.18 18.54
C SER A 135 13.27 -9.42 18.59
N HIS A 136 12.06 -9.32 19.15
CA HIS A 136 11.15 -10.43 19.43
C HIS A 136 9.76 -10.16 18.86
N PHE A 137 9.51 -8.99 18.28
CA PHE A 137 8.25 -8.63 17.67
C PHE A 137 8.43 -8.37 16.18
N SER A 138 7.48 -8.84 15.39
CA SER A 138 7.31 -8.40 14.00
C SER A 138 5.84 -8.22 13.67
N GLY A 139 5.57 -7.27 12.79
CA GLY A 139 4.26 -6.95 12.26
C GLY A 139 4.27 -6.94 10.75
N SER A 140 3.15 -7.33 10.15
CA SER A 140 2.87 -7.09 8.75
C SER A 140 1.45 -6.59 8.56
N GLU A 141 1.30 -5.61 7.68
CA GLU A 141 0.04 -4.96 7.36
C GLU A 141 -0.10 -4.90 5.84
N LYS A 142 -1.24 -5.37 5.34
CA LYS A 142 -1.60 -5.32 3.93
C LYS A 142 -2.88 -4.50 3.74
N TYR A 143 -2.75 -3.37 3.07
CA TYR A 143 -3.86 -2.46 2.76
C TYR A 143 -4.32 -2.71 1.33
N PHE A 144 -5.56 -3.17 1.15
CA PHE A 144 -6.19 -3.30 -0.17
C PHE A 144 -7.04 -2.05 -0.43
N ILE A 145 -6.76 -1.39 -1.55
CA ILE A 145 -7.13 -0.01 -1.79
C ILE A 145 -8.01 0.09 -3.04
N LYS A 146 -9.08 0.88 -2.91
CA LYS A 146 -9.99 1.24 -3.99
C LYS A 146 -10.35 2.71 -3.85
N ASP A 147 -10.29 3.45 -4.95
CA ASP A 147 -10.57 4.89 -4.99
C ASP A 147 -9.74 5.68 -3.95
N GLY A 148 -8.48 5.26 -3.76
CA GLY A 148 -7.54 5.87 -2.81
C GLY A 148 -7.86 5.62 -1.32
N LYS A 149 -8.73 4.66 -1.00
CA LYS A 149 -9.12 4.33 0.37
C LYS A 149 -8.98 2.82 0.64
N PRO A 150 -8.56 2.40 1.85
CA PRO A 150 -8.59 0.99 2.22
C PRO A 150 -10.02 0.47 2.30
N PHE A 151 -10.31 -0.63 1.61
CA PHE A 151 -11.58 -1.36 1.75
C PHE A 151 -11.40 -2.68 2.52
N PHE A 152 -10.17 -3.18 2.59
CA PHE A 152 -9.81 -4.35 3.38
C PHE A 152 -8.38 -4.20 3.91
N ILE A 153 -8.16 -4.57 5.17
CA ILE A 153 -6.83 -4.59 5.78
C ILE A 153 -6.61 -5.98 6.40
N PHE A 154 -5.48 -6.57 6.09
CA PHE A 154 -4.99 -7.77 6.78
C PHE A 154 -3.76 -7.41 7.60
N ARG A 155 -3.82 -7.63 8.92
CA ARG A 155 -2.68 -7.44 9.82
C ARG A 155 -2.29 -8.78 10.43
N GLN A 156 -1.00 -9.03 10.54
CA GLN A 156 -0.45 -10.15 11.29
C GLN A 156 0.66 -9.65 12.20
N GLU A 157 0.56 -9.95 13.49
CA GLU A 157 1.56 -9.65 14.51
C GLU A 157 2.11 -10.97 15.05
N THR A 158 3.43 -11.03 15.23
CA THR A 158 4.13 -12.21 15.73
C THR A 158 5.03 -11.81 16.90
N VAL A 159 4.85 -12.49 18.04
CA VAL A 159 5.75 -12.40 19.20
C VAL A 159 6.52 -13.71 19.32
N TRP A 160 7.84 -13.66 19.14
CA TRP A 160 8.74 -14.80 19.30
C TRP A 160 9.20 -14.90 20.75
N ASN A 161 9.18 -16.11 21.33
CA ASN A 161 9.61 -16.36 22.70
C ASN A 161 10.31 -17.73 22.83
N PHE A 162 11.11 -17.90 23.89
CA PHE A 162 11.55 -19.22 24.34
C PHE A 162 10.39 -19.95 25.03
N ASP A 163 10.26 -21.26 24.78
CA ASP A 163 9.20 -22.14 25.30
C ASP A 163 9.78 -23.45 25.84
N GLY A 164 10.98 -23.37 26.46
CA GLY A 164 11.66 -24.49 27.10
C GLY A 164 12.84 -25.05 26.27
N GLY A 165 13.08 -26.35 26.40
CA GLY A 165 14.25 -27.02 25.83
C GLY A 165 15.48 -26.98 26.74
N THR A 166 16.66 -27.24 26.17
CA THR A 166 17.95 -27.09 26.88
C THR A 166 18.71 -25.88 26.32
N PRO A 167 19.73 -25.34 27.01
CA PRO A 167 20.55 -24.26 26.47
C PRO A 167 21.16 -24.60 25.09
N GLU A 168 21.48 -25.87 24.85
CA GLU A 168 22.04 -26.36 23.59
C GLU A 168 20.98 -26.60 22.50
N LYS A 169 19.72 -26.79 22.91
CA LYS A 169 18.57 -27.07 22.03
C LYS A 169 17.32 -26.38 22.58
N PRO A 170 17.25 -25.04 22.50
CA PRO A 170 16.08 -24.32 22.97
C PRO A 170 14.87 -24.64 22.10
N VAL A 171 13.71 -24.68 22.72
CA VAL A 171 12.42 -24.70 22.03
C VAL A 171 11.91 -23.26 21.98
N THR A 172 11.42 -22.83 20.83
CA THR A 172 10.91 -21.48 20.61
C THR A 172 9.46 -21.55 20.18
N LYS A 173 8.73 -20.47 20.40
CA LYS A 173 7.32 -20.35 20.09
C LYS A 173 7.02 -18.97 19.54
N ASP A 174 6.33 -18.96 18.41
CA ASP A 174 5.74 -17.77 17.81
C ASP A 174 4.27 -17.70 18.22
N ASP A 175 3.89 -16.65 18.94
CA ASP A 175 2.49 -16.32 19.18
C ASP A 175 2.03 -15.34 18.10
N ILE A 176 1.07 -15.77 17.28
CA ILE A 176 0.62 -15.07 16.08
C ILE A 176 -0.82 -14.59 16.27
N THR A 177 -1.04 -13.32 15.98
CA THR A 177 -2.37 -12.70 15.89
C THR A 177 -2.62 -12.22 14.46
N GLU A 178 -3.60 -12.78 13.79
CA GLU A 178 -4.12 -12.28 12.51
C GLU A 178 -5.39 -11.47 12.73
N THR A 179 -5.49 -10.30 12.11
CA THR A 179 -6.68 -9.46 12.09
C THR A 179 -7.11 -9.17 10.66
N ARG A 180 -8.39 -9.39 10.35
CA ARG A 180 -9.03 -8.99 9.09
C ARG A 180 -10.00 -7.86 9.37
N ILE A 181 -9.79 -6.70 8.76
CA ILE A 181 -10.63 -5.52 8.93
C ILE A 181 -11.34 -5.25 7.59
N TYR A 182 -12.66 -5.23 7.64
CA TYR A 182 -13.53 -4.90 6.50
C TYR A 182 -13.98 -3.46 6.63
N LEU A 183 -13.71 -2.62 5.62
CA LEU A 183 -14.05 -1.20 5.66
C LEU A 183 -14.97 -0.82 4.50
N GLN A 184 -15.89 0.09 4.78
CA GLN A 184 -16.70 0.75 3.75
C GLN A 184 -16.83 2.22 4.10
N ASN A 185 -16.53 3.09 3.13
CA ASN A 185 -16.57 4.55 3.32
C ASN A 185 -15.73 5.00 4.53
N ASP A 186 -14.51 4.48 4.67
CA ASP A 186 -13.56 4.73 5.77
C ASP A 186 -14.05 4.31 7.17
N LYS A 187 -15.16 3.56 7.25
CA LYS A 187 -15.69 3.05 8.51
C LYS A 187 -15.51 1.54 8.59
N PRO A 188 -15.04 0.99 9.73
CA PRO A 188 -14.98 -0.44 9.91
C PRO A 188 -16.41 -1.01 9.96
N LEU A 189 -16.66 -2.03 9.14
CA LEU A 189 -17.90 -2.81 9.16
C LEU A 189 -17.78 -4.03 10.07
N LYS A 190 -16.61 -4.69 10.04
CA LYS A 190 -16.37 -5.95 10.76
C LYS A 190 -14.87 -6.15 10.98
N CYS A 191 -14.51 -6.68 12.14
CA CYS A 191 -13.15 -7.11 12.44
C CYS A 191 -13.15 -8.54 12.94
N LEU A 192 -12.29 -9.36 12.36
CA LEU A 192 -12.11 -10.75 12.73
C LEU A 192 -10.68 -10.96 13.23
N GLU A 193 -10.53 -11.50 14.41
CA GLU A 193 -9.25 -11.86 15.01
C GLU A 193 -9.10 -13.37 15.08
N LYS A 194 -7.89 -13.85 14.77
CA LYS A 194 -7.50 -15.25 14.95
C LYS A 194 -6.15 -15.27 15.65
N LYS A 195 -6.04 -16.09 16.69
CA LYS A 195 -4.81 -16.26 17.49
C LYS A 195 -4.39 -17.71 17.49
N TYR A 196 -3.11 -17.96 17.31
CA TYR A 196 -2.53 -19.30 17.35
C TYR A 196 -1.03 -19.22 17.62
N SER A 197 -0.42 -20.36 17.91
CA SER A 197 1.03 -20.43 18.13
C SER A 197 1.67 -21.49 17.24
N ILE A 198 2.94 -21.29 16.92
CA ILE A 198 3.79 -22.27 16.23
C ILE A 198 5.01 -22.52 17.10
N LYS A 199 5.26 -23.78 17.46
CA LYS A 199 6.47 -24.17 18.20
C LYS A 199 7.54 -24.76 17.29
N SER A 200 8.81 -24.53 17.61
CA SER A 200 9.94 -25.05 16.84
C SER A 200 10.06 -26.58 16.85
N ASP A 201 9.52 -27.24 17.88
CA ASP A 201 9.54 -28.70 18.06
C ASP A 201 8.20 -29.36 17.66
N GLN A 202 7.26 -28.60 17.11
CA GLN A 202 5.95 -29.10 16.72
C GLN A 202 6.08 -30.07 15.54
N LYS A 203 5.65 -31.32 15.74
CA LYS A 203 5.71 -32.37 14.71
C LYS A 203 4.67 -32.21 13.61
N GLU A 204 3.48 -31.74 13.97
CA GLU A 204 2.39 -31.48 13.05
C GLU A 204 2.38 -30.00 12.69
N LYS A 205 2.22 -29.68 11.40
CA LYS A 205 2.10 -28.28 10.99
C LYS A 205 0.76 -27.73 11.47
N THR A 206 0.79 -26.59 12.17
CA THR A 206 -0.43 -25.81 12.40
C THR A 206 -1.06 -25.50 11.03
N ALA A 207 -2.38 -25.68 10.93
CA ALA A 207 -3.16 -25.30 9.75
C ALA A 207 -3.98 -24.05 10.12
N PRO A 208 -3.45 -22.83 9.94
CA PRO A 208 -4.11 -21.60 10.40
C PRO A 208 -5.48 -21.38 9.76
N ASP A 209 -5.73 -21.95 8.58
CA ASP A 209 -7.00 -21.85 7.86
C ASP A 209 -8.14 -22.61 8.55
N ASN A 210 -7.82 -23.60 9.39
CA ASN A 210 -8.80 -24.38 10.15
C ASN A 210 -9.12 -23.77 11.52
N ILE A 211 -8.38 -22.74 11.94
CA ILE A 211 -8.59 -22.08 13.22
C ILE A 211 -9.67 -21.01 13.04
N PRO A 212 -10.81 -21.10 13.75
CA PRO A 212 -11.90 -20.15 13.58
C PRO A 212 -11.50 -18.75 14.06
N SER A 213 -11.89 -17.73 13.31
CA SER A 213 -11.77 -16.34 13.75
C SER A 213 -12.93 -15.96 14.69
N LYS A 214 -12.67 -15.03 15.60
CA LYS A 214 -13.68 -14.40 16.45
C LYS A 214 -13.91 -12.97 15.99
N GLU A 215 -15.15 -12.51 16.07
CA GLU A 215 -15.45 -11.11 15.85
C GLU A 215 -15.01 -10.28 17.06
N ILE A 216 -14.36 -9.14 16.80
CA ILE A 216 -13.85 -8.22 17.82
C ILE A 216 -14.33 -6.80 17.50
N GLN A 217 -14.26 -5.92 18.51
CA GLN A 217 -14.44 -4.49 18.26
C GLN A 217 -13.30 -3.99 17.37
N CYS A 218 -13.65 -3.25 16.33
CA CYS A 218 -12.67 -2.64 15.45
C CYS A 218 -12.00 -1.42 16.10
N ASP A 219 -10.68 -1.46 16.18
CA ASP A 219 -9.85 -0.28 16.40
C ASP A 219 -8.93 -0.09 15.18
N THR A 220 -9.18 0.96 14.40
CA THR A 220 -8.49 1.24 13.14
C THR A 220 -7.71 2.55 13.18
N ASN A 221 -7.59 3.19 14.35
CA ASN A 221 -7.00 4.52 14.45
C ASN A 221 -5.52 4.51 14.07
N GLU A 222 -4.74 3.58 14.63
CA GLU A 222 -3.32 3.45 14.31
C GLU A 222 -3.12 2.98 12.87
N LEU A 223 -3.88 1.99 12.40
CA LEU A 223 -3.84 1.54 11.00
C LEU A 223 -4.12 2.67 10.00
N HIS A 224 -5.04 3.58 10.32
CA HIS A 224 -5.31 4.73 9.46
C HIS A 224 -4.15 5.73 9.46
N LYS A 225 -3.53 6.00 10.62
CA LYS A 225 -2.34 6.86 10.70
C LYS A 225 -1.18 6.27 9.90
N THR A 226 -0.93 4.98 10.07
CA THR A 226 0.10 4.24 9.32
C THR A 226 -0.19 4.32 7.82
N TYR A 227 -1.41 4.05 7.39
CA TYR A 227 -1.79 4.20 5.98
C TYR A 227 -1.47 5.59 5.40
N GLN A 228 -1.86 6.66 6.09
CA GLN A 228 -1.57 8.03 5.66
C GLN A 228 -0.07 8.33 5.63
N LEU A 229 0.69 7.80 6.58
CA LEU A 229 2.14 7.93 6.65
C LEU A 229 2.83 7.21 5.47
N LEU A 230 2.40 5.99 5.15
CA LEU A 230 2.90 5.22 4.02
C LEU A 230 2.62 5.93 2.69
N LEU A 231 1.42 6.50 2.52
CA LEU A 231 1.07 7.25 1.31
C LEU A 231 1.96 8.49 1.09
N LYS A 232 2.42 9.16 2.15
CA LYS A 232 3.36 10.29 2.03
C LYS A 232 4.71 9.87 1.42
N HIS A 233 5.04 8.58 1.50
CA HIS A 233 6.28 8.00 0.99
C HIS A 233 6.07 7.14 -0.27
N LYS A 234 4.92 7.26 -0.95
CA LYS A 234 4.60 6.45 -2.13
C LYS A 234 5.60 6.54 -3.28
N ASP A 235 6.29 7.68 -3.39
CA ASP A 235 7.30 7.94 -4.44
C ASP A 235 8.73 7.66 -3.96
N GLN A 236 8.90 7.21 -2.71
CA GLN A 236 10.18 6.85 -2.12
C GLN A 236 10.74 5.58 -2.77
N LYS A 237 12.01 5.63 -3.15
CA LYS A 237 12.73 4.50 -3.79
C LYS A 237 13.99 4.11 -3.02
N GLU A 238 14.63 5.08 -2.41
CA GLU A 238 15.84 4.86 -1.62
C GLU A 238 15.50 4.51 -0.17
N PRO A 239 16.38 3.81 0.55
CA PRO A 239 16.21 3.63 1.99
C PRO A 239 16.10 4.99 2.72
N ILE A 240 15.26 5.05 3.74
CA ILE A 240 15.11 6.23 4.61
C ILE A 240 15.54 5.91 6.04
N LYS A 241 15.83 6.95 6.83
CA LYS A 241 16.23 6.75 8.22
C LYS A 241 15.06 6.27 9.08
N CYS A 242 13.91 6.92 9.01
CA CYS A 242 12.76 6.56 9.81
C CYS A 242 11.47 6.78 9.05
N LEU A 243 10.48 5.95 9.38
CA LEU A 243 9.11 6.08 8.93
C LEU A 243 8.27 6.72 10.03
#